data_AF-A0A1S4DE23-F1
#
_entry.id   AF-A0A1S4DE23-F1
#
_cell.length_a   1.000
_cell.length_b   1.000
_cell.length_c   1.000
_cell.angle_alpha   90.00
_cell.angle_beta   90.00
_cell.angle_gamma   90.00
#
_symmetry.space_group_name_H-M   'P 1'
#
loop_
_entity.id
_entity.type
_entity.pdbx_description
1 polymer ?
#
loop_
_entity_poly.entity_id
_entity_poly.type
_entity_poly.pdbx_seq_one_letter_code
_entity_poly.pdbx_strand_id
1 'polypeptide(L)'
;MGDFYSYNNEVEEQEEAIKLPPSVEQMLNQICKNQRQNSPDEEVRRLLLSIGEEGSLDILSKISVCQIRKTFSGFIVFMAKKYYQFETQQFYQQTEVSSAESFFQSPQIQIVHNNGYLQPQKRFSSNEPSEQLDEPQGLLKNATSTGQSKEARLAPVCAGLSSHLQEYKSENAQLEELLVAERELSKSYEARIKELQKDLSAAKKEVSKAESSMAEALAAKNAEIEVLVSSTDALKKQAALSEGNLASLQANMESLMRNRELTETRMMQALREELDAAGGRAEEECAAHNATKKASMEREVELEHRALEASTALARVQRTVDERTAKASELEQKVALLKVECATLNQELQDMEARARRGQKKSSEEENQVLQAWQEVERARQGQREAESKLASLEAGMQKLRVETSAMKMDAEHYSRQTQVSRDTSAARFQRFICWRLSR
;
A
#
# COMPACT_ATOMS: atom_id res chain seq x y z
N MET A 1 -9.32 13.21 -28.85
CA MET A 1 -8.23 12.34 -29.32
C MET A 1 -7.40 11.99 -28.09
N GLY A 2 -7.67 10.95 -27.32
CA GLY A 2 -8.43 9.73 -27.61
C GLY A 2 -7.51 8.54 -27.87
N ASP A 3 -6.41 8.39 -27.12
CA ASP A 3 -5.58 7.18 -27.20
C ASP A 3 -5.67 6.36 -25.91
N PHE A 4 -6.08 5.13 -26.19
CA PHE A 4 -6.66 4.08 -25.37
C PHE A 4 -5.59 3.38 -24.51
N TYR A 5 -5.89 3.17 -23.24
CA TYR A 5 -5.12 2.29 -22.36
C TYR A 5 -5.15 0.86 -22.92
N SER A 6 -4.00 0.32 -23.33
CA SER A 6 -3.84 -1.11 -23.59
C SER A 6 -3.48 -1.80 -22.27
N TYR A 7 -4.52 -2.26 -21.57
CA TYR A 7 -4.39 -3.18 -20.45
C TYR A 7 -4.12 -4.57 -21.03
N ASN A 8 -2.86 -5.01 -21.05
CA ASN A 8 -2.52 -6.39 -21.32
C ASN A 8 -2.90 -7.21 -20.08
N ASN A 9 -4.13 -7.71 -20.09
CA ASN A 9 -4.56 -8.82 -19.24
C ASN A 9 -4.01 -10.10 -19.86
N GLU A 10 -2.76 -10.43 -19.53
CA GLU A 10 -2.28 -11.81 -19.62
C GLU A 10 -2.95 -12.57 -18.46
N VAL A 11 -4.13 -13.10 -18.75
CA VAL A 11 -4.70 -14.19 -17.95
C VAL A 11 -3.87 -15.42 -18.31
N GLU A 12 -2.76 -15.61 -17.60
CA GLU A 12 -2.24 -16.96 -17.39
C GLU A 12 -3.31 -17.71 -16.58
N GLU A 13 -4.21 -18.41 -17.29
CA GLU A 13 -4.85 -19.60 -16.74
C GLU A 13 -3.73 -20.62 -16.50
N GLN A 14 -3.09 -20.51 -15.34
CA GLN A 14 -2.41 -21.65 -14.74
C GLN A 14 -3.51 -22.69 -14.46
N GLU A 15 -3.63 -23.68 -15.34
CA GLU A 15 -4.26 -24.96 -14.99
C GLU A 15 -3.52 -25.50 -13.77
N GLU A 16 -4.00 -25.16 -12.57
CA GLU A 16 -3.58 -25.79 -11.33
C GLU A 16 -3.92 -27.28 -11.43
N ALA A 17 -2.92 -28.08 -11.80
CA ALA A 17 -3.01 -29.53 -11.82
C ALA A 17 -3.54 -30.01 -10.46
N ILE A 18 -4.70 -30.66 -10.45
CA ILE A 18 -5.38 -31.11 -9.24
C ILE A 18 -4.49 -32.13 -8.54
N LYS A 19 -4.05 -31.76 -7.34
CA LYS A 19 -3.25 -32.63 -6.48
C LYS A 19 -4.16 -33.60 -5.74
N LEU A 20 -4.12 -34.87 -6.14
CA LEU A 20 -4.76 -35.96 -5.41
C LEU A 20 -3.92 -36.34 -4.17
N PRO A 21 -4.55 -36.95 -3.14
CA PRO A 21 -3.83 -37.52 -2.01
C PRO A 21 -2.74 -38.51 -2.46
N PRO A 22 -1.56 -38.54 -1.83
CA PRO A 22 -0.42 -39.36 -2.27
C PRO A 22 -0.75 -40.84 -2.45
N SER A 23 -1.57 -41.40 -1.56
CA SER A 23 -2.01 -42.81 -1.61
C SER A 23 -2.82 -43.12 -2.87
N VAL A 24 -3.75 -42.21 -3.22
CA VAL A 24 -4.62 -42.32 -4.41
C VAL A 24 -3.79 -42.16 -5.68
N GLU A 25 -2.89 -41.19 -5.70
CA GLU A 25 -1.98 -40.93 -6.81
C GLU A 25 -1.04 -42.12 -7.06
N GLN A 26 -0.52 -42.74 -6.00
CA GLN A 26 0.32 -43.94 -6.10
C GLN A 26 -0.47 -45.12 -6.68
N MET A 27 -1.70 -45.36 -6.21
CA MET A 27 -2.55 -46.44 -6.71
C MET A 27 -2.94 -46.22 -8.19
N LEU A 28 -3.29 -44.98 -8.56
CA LEU A 28 -3.56 -44.60 -9.95
C LEU A 28 -2.36 -44.90 -10.86
N ASN A 29 -1.18 -44.43 -10.47
CA ASN A 29 0.05 -44.66 -11.23
C ASN A 29 0.40 -46.15 -11.34
N GLN A 30 0.11 -46.93 -10.28
CA GLN A 30 0.31 -48.39 -10.30
C GLN A 30 -0.62 -49.08 -11.31
N ILE A 31 -1.89 -48.68 -11.39
CA ILE A 31 -2.85 -49.23 -12.35
C ILE A 31 -2.49 -48.82 -13.77
N CYS A 32 -2.13 -47.55 -14.00
CA CYS A 32 -1.68 -47.06 -15.30
C CYS A 32 -0.49 -47.86 -15.82
N LYS A 33 0.52 -48.12 -14.96
CA LYS A 33 1.70 -48.92 -15.32
C LYS A 33 1.37 -50.39 -15.56
N ASN A 34 0.60 -51.01 -14.66
CA ASN A 34 0.32 -52.45 -14.72
C ASN A 34 -0.62 -52.82 -15.88
N GLN A 35 -1.61 -51.98 -16.18
CA GLN A 35 -2.62 -52.24 -17.20
C GLN A 35 -2.43 -51.43 -18.49
N ARG A 36 -1.27 -50.74 -18.63
CA ARG A 36 -0.89 -49.89 -19.78
C ARG A 36 -1.98 -48.88 -20.16
N GLN A 37 -2.46 -48.13 -19.17
CA GLN A 37 -3.50 -47.12 -19.35
C GLN A 37 -2.91 -45.71 -19.33
N ASN A 38 -3.61 -44.78 -19.98
CA ASN A 38 -3.32 -43.35 -19.87
C ASN A 38 -3.76 -42.83 -18.50
N SER A 39 -3.12 -41.76 -18.03
CA SER A 39 -3.54 -41.05 -16.82
C SER A 39 -5.01 -40.61 -16.95
N PRO A 40 -5.81 -40.70 -15.89
CA PRO A 40 -7.18 -40.19 -15.90
C PRO A 40 -7.23 -38.69 -16.17
N ASP A 41 -8.30 -38.26 -16.82
CA ASP A 41 -8.56 -36.86 -17.15
C ASP A 41 -8.85 -36.03 -15.89
N GLU A 42 -8.65 -34.71 -15.98
CA GLU A 42 -8.75 -33.77 -14.86
C GLU A 42 -10.12 -33.82 -14.15
N GLU A 43 -11.21 -34.02 -14.91
CA GLU A 43 -12.55 -34.21 -14.36
C GLU A 43 -12.68 -35.46 -13.49
N VAL A 44 -12.01 -36.55 -13.86
CA VAL A 44 -12.01 -37.80 -13.09
C VAL A 44 -11.18 -37.65 -11.81
N ARG A 45 -10.11 -36.84 -11.86
CA ARG A 45 -9.33 -36.50 -10.67
C ARG A 45 -10.16 -35.65 -9.70
N ARG A 46 -10.95 -34.67 -10.18
CA ARG A 46 -11.94 -33.97 -9.33
C ARG A 46 -12.94 -34.95 -8.71
N LEU A 47 -13.44 -35.90 -9.49
CA LEU A 47 -14.41 -36.89 -9.02
C LEU A 47 -13.83 -37.73 -7.87
N LEU A 48 -12.62 -38.25 -8.03
CA LEU A 48 -11.93 -38.98 -6.95
C LEU A 48 -11.72 -38.09 -5.71
N LEU A 49 -11.31 -36.84 -5.91
CA LEU A 49 -11.17 -35.89 -4.80
C LEU A 49 -12.49 -35.68 -4.06
N SER A 50 -13.62 -35.59 -4.78
CA SER A 50 -14.96 -35.44 -4.21
C SER A 50 -15.49 -36.68 -3.47
N ILE A 51 -15.04 -37.87 -3.86
CA ILE A 51 -15.37 -39.13 -3.18
C ILE A 51 -14.57 -39.28 -1.88
N GLY A 52 -13.43 -38.59 -1.76
CA GLY A 52 -12.52 -38.69 -0.63
C GLY A 52 -11.49 -39.82 -0.82
N GLU A 53 -10.45 -39.81 0.02
CA GLU A 53 -9.30 -40.72 -0.10
C GLU A 53 -9.68 -42.20 0.05
N GLU A 54 -10.48 -42.53 1.07
CA GLU A 54 -10.88 -43.93 1.36
C GLU A 54 -11.78 -44.51 0.27
N GLY A 55 -12.81 -43.77 -0.15
CA GLY A 55 -13.71 -44.22 -1.23
C GLY A 55 -12.99 -44.31 -2.58
N SER A 56 -12.06 -43.38 -2.85
CA SER A 56 -11.21 -43.44 -4.04
C SER A 56 -10.31 -44.68 -4.04
N LEU A 57 -9.68 -45.01 -2.91
CA LEU A 57 -8.83 -46.19 -2.79
C LEU A 57 -9.63 -47.49 -2.91
N ASP A 58 -10.85 -47.57 -2.37
CA ASP A 58 -11.74 -48.73 -2.55
C ASP A 58 -12.11 -48.95 -4.02
N ILE A 59 -12.49 -47.88 -4.73
CA ILE A 59 -12.78 -47.92 -6.17
C ILE A 59 -11.55 -48.39 -6.94
N LEU A 60 -10.39 -47.77 -6.71
CA LEU A 60 -9.15 -48.08 -7.42
C LEU A 60 -8.64 -49.49 -7.11
N SER A 61 -8.78 -49.96 -5.87
CA SER A 61 -8.46 -51.33 -5.47
C SER A 61 -9.31 -52.34 -6.24
N LYS A 62 -10.62 -52.11 -6.35
CA LYS A 62 -11.52 -52.95 -7.16
C LYS A 62 -11.20 -52.90 -8.65
N ILE A 63 -10.77 -51.74 -9.17
CA ILE A 63 -10.33 -51.63 -10.57
C ILE A 63 -9.01 -52.36 -10.79
N SER A 64 -8.08 -52.34 -9.83
CA SER A 64 -6.75 -52.93 -9.97
C SER A 64 -6.78 -54.43 -10.28
N VAL A 65 -7.78 -55.15 -9.77
CA VAL A 65 -8.01 -56.59 -10.00
C VAL A 65 -8.84 -56.88 -11.26
N CYS A 66 -9.39 -55.85 -11.91
CA CYS A 66 -10.18 -55.97 -13.13
C CYS A 66 -9.38 -55.51 -14.36
N GLN A 67 -9.53 -56.18 -15.50
CA GLN A 67 -8.90 -55.74 -16.73
C GLN A 67 -9.68 -54.60 -17.39
N ILE A 68 -9.03 -53.46 -17.59
CA ILE A 68 -9.61 -52.29 -18.26
C ILE A 68 -9.70 -52.54 -19.77
N ARG A 69 -10.94 -52.55 -20.30
CA ARG A 69 -11.21 -52.88 -21.73
C ARG A 69 -11.45 -51.66 -22.64
N LYS A 70 -11.77 -50.51 -22.05
CA LYS A 70 -12.06 -49.26 -22.77
C LYS A 70 -11.06 -48.21 -22.31
N THR A 71 -11.55 -47.14 -21.66
CA THR A 71 -10.72 -46.09 -21.09
C THR A 71 -10.71 -46.21 -19.57
N PHE A 72 -9.54 -45.93 -18.96
CA PHE A 72 -9.42 -45.93 -17.52
C PHE A 72 -10.30 -44.86 -16.87
N SER A 73 -10.30 -43.63 -17.40
CA SER A 73 -11.22 -42.54 -17.00
C SER A 73 -12.68 -43.00 -16.96
N GLY A 74 -13.17 -43.61 -18.04
CA GLY A 74 -14.56 -44.07 -18.13
C GLY A 74 -14.89 -45.20 -17.15
N PHE A 75 -13.92 -46.05 -16.84
CA PHE A 75 -14.11 -47.12 -15.87
C PHE A 75 -14.13 -46.62 -14.42
N ILE A 76 -13.31 -45.62 -14.10
CA ILE A 76 -13.37 -44.93 -12.81
C ILE A 76 -14.73 -44.27 -12.61
N VAL A 77 -15.24 -43.53 -13.61
CA VAL A 77 -16.57 -42.90 -13.55
C VAL A 77 -17.68 -43.93 -13.37
N PHE A 78 -17.61 -45.06 -14.09
CA PHE A 78 -18.55 -46.16 -13.92
C PHE A 78 -18.53 -46.73 -12.50
N MET A 79 -17.33 -46.96 -11.95
CA MET A 79 -17.16 -47.50 -10.60
C MET A 79 -17.59 -46.50 -9.53
N ALA A 80 -17.31 -45.20 -9.70
CA ALA A 80 -17.80 -44.14 -8.83
C ALA A 80 -19.32 -44.06 -8.81
N LYS A 81 -19.97 -44.15 -9.97
CA LYS A 81 -21.44 -44.20 -10.05
C LYS A 81 -22.01 -45.43 -9.33
N LYS A 82 -21.34 -46.58 -9.45
CA LYS A 82 -21.71 -47.81 -8.74
C LYS A 82 -21.46 -47.71 -7.23
N TYR A 83 -20.39 -47.02 -6.82
CA TYR A 83 -20.04 -46.77 -5.43
C TYR A 83 -21.16 -45.97 -4.72
N TYR A 84 -21.60 -44.86 -5.31
CA TYR A 84 -22.73 -44.08 -4.78
C TYR A 84 -24.05 -44.86 -4.72
N GLN A 85 -24.29 -45.76 -5.67
CA GLN A 85 -25.48 -46.65 -5.64
C GLN A 85 -25.41 -47.68 -4.50
N PHE A 86 -24.21 -48.11 -4.10
CA PHE A 86 -24.01 -49.07 -3.01
C PHE A 86 -24.11 -48.38 -1.64
N GLU A 87 -23.56 -47.18 -1.52
CA GLU A 87 -23.57 -46.36 -0.31
C GLU A 87 -25.00 -45.90 0.05
N THR A 88 -25.79 -45.52 -0.96
CA THR A 88 -27.22 -45.23 -0.76
C THR A 88 -28.03 -46.45 -0.33
N GLN A 89 -27.62 -47.68 -0.67
CA GLN A 89 -28.31 -48.90 -0.22
C GLN A 89 -27.91 -49.34 1.20
N GLN A 90 -26.67 -49.08 1.64
CA GLN A 90 -26.27 -49.35 3.04
C GLN A 90 -26.94 -48.40 4.03
N PHE A 91 -27.20 -47.15 3.63
CA PHE A 91 -27.87 -46.18 4.49
C PHE A 91 -29.31 -46.61 4.88
N TYR A 92 -30.03 -47.31 4.00
CA TYR A 92 -31.38 -47.84 4.30
C TYR A 92 -31.40 -49.18 5.06
N GLN A 93 -30.27 -49.86 5.26
CA GLN A 93 -30.19 -51.07 6.09
C GLN A 93 -29.69 -50.81 7.52
N GLN A 94 -29.16 -49.62 7.80
CA GLN A 94 -28.67 -49.25 9.14
C GLN A 94 -29.66 -48.42 9.98
N THR A 95 -30.85 -48.08 9.46
CA THR A 95 -31.82 -47.23 10.18
C THR A 95 -32.87 -47.99 11.01
N GLU A 96 -32.89 -49.33 11.04
CA GLU A 96 -33.92 -50.08 11.79
C GLU A 96 -33.46 -50.88 13.03
N VAL A 97 -32.20 -50.78 13.48
CA VAL A 97 -31.82 -51.38 14.78
C VAL A 97 -30.76 -50.56 15.49
N SER A 98 -31.18 -49.45 16.10
CA SER A 98 -30.53 -48.92 17.29
C SER A 98 -31.48 -48.00 18.04
N SER A 99 -32.43 -48.57 18.76
CA SER A 99 -33.13 -47.88 19.84
C SER A 99 -33.36 -48.85 20.98
N ALA A 100 -32.51 -48.71 22.00
CA ALA A 100 -32.72 -48.99 23.41
C ALA A 100 -33.45 -50.29 23.79
N GLU A 101 -32.71 -51.39 23.92
CA GLU A 101 -32.94 -52.42 24.96
C GLU A 101 -31.81 -53.46 24.96
N SER A 102 -30.76 -53.25 25.76
CA SER A 102 -29.90 -54.34 26.26
C SER A 102 -29.04 -53.89 27.45
N PHE A 103 -29.69 -53.28 28.43
CA PHE A 103 -29.17 -53.24 29.80
C PHE A 103 -29.72 -54.51 30.48
N PHE A 104 -28.83 -55.34 31.03
CA PHE A 104 -29.02 -56.71 31.57
C PHE A 104 -28.94 -57.88 30.58
N GLN A 105 -27.75 -58.50 30.49
CA GLN A 105 -27.57 -59.90 30.92
C GLN A 105 -26.09 -60.31 30.89
N SER A 106 -25.54 -60.60 32.07
CA SER A 106 -24.37 -61.46 32.22
C SER A 106 -24.69 -62.86 31.69
N PRO A 107 -23.78 -63.53 30.96
CA PRO A 107 -23.95 -64.95 30.69
C PRO A 107 -23.55 -65.73 31.95
N GLN A 108 -24.54 -66.22 32.69
CA GLN A 108 -24.34 -67.38 33.56
C GLN A 108 -24.00 -68.57 32.65
N ILE A 109 -22.78 -69.10 32.78
CA ILE A 109 -22.41 -70.39 32.22
C ILE A 109 -23.22 -71.45 32.96
N GLN A 110 -24.31 -71.89 32.35
CA GLN A 110 -25.02 -73.09 32.77
C GLN A 110 -24.10 -74.29 32.54
N ILE A 111 -23.67 -74.89 33.64
CA ILE A 111 -23.10 -76.24 33.69
C ILE A 111 -24.22 -77.18 33.24
N VAL A 112 -24.19 -77.59 31.97
CA VAL A 112 -25.00 -78.70 31.48
C VAL A 112 -24.49 -79.97 32.17
N HIS A 113 -25.23 -80.41 33.19
CA HIS A 113 -25.16 -81.78 33.69
C HIS A 113 -25.66 -82.70 32.59
N ASN A 114 -24.75 -83.29 31.83
CA ASN A 114 -25.07 -84.36 30.89
C ASN A 114 -24.87 -85.70 31.62
N ASN A 115 -25.94 -86.21 32.25
CA ASN A 115 -26.03 -87.59 32.70
C ASN A 115 -26.22 -88.49 31.47
N GLY A 116 -25.11 -88.75 30.76
CA GLY A 116 -25.03 -89.82 29.78
C GLY A 116 -24.77 -91.13 30.50
N TYR A 117 -25.83 -91.88 30.79
CA TYR A 117 -25.73 -93.28 31.20
C TYR A 117 -24.94 -94.05 30.15
N LEU A 118 -23.88 -94.71 30.63
CA LEU A 118 -23.10 -95.74 29.96
C LEU A 118 -24.02 -96.74 29.24
N GLN A 119 -23.90 -96.84 27.91
CA GLN A 119 -24.15 -98.10 27.21
C GLN A 119 -22.80 -98.76 26.96
N PRO A 120 -22.50 -99.90 27.59
CA PRO A 120 -21.39 -100.73 27.14
C PRO A 120 -21.81 -101.43 25.86
N GLN A 121 -21.26 -101.01 24.72
CA GLN A 121 -21.29 -101.79 23.48
C GLN A 121 -20.42 -103.04 23.68
N LYS A 122 -21.01 -104.04 24.34
CA LYS A 122 -20.56 -105.44 24.27
C LYS A 122 -20.79 -105.91 22.83
N ARG A 123 -19.76 -105.82 21.98
CA ARG A 123 -19.63 -106.77 20.87
C ARG A 123 -19.07 -108.07 21.44
N PHE A 124 -19.94 -108.87 22.02
CA PHE A 124 -19.74 -110.32 22.07
C PHE A 124 -20.57 -110.88 20.92
N SER A 125 -19.94 -111.16 19.78
CA SER A 125 -20.49 -112.13 18.83
C SER A 125 -20.49 -113.46 19.55
N SER A 126 -21.67 -113.83 20.05
CA SER A 126 -21.97 -115.17 20.49
C SER A 126 -21.98 -116.05 19.24
N ASN A 127 -20.82 -116.57 18.86
CA ASN A 127 -20.81 -117.83 18.14
C ASN A 127 -21.37 -118.85 19.14
N GLU A 128 -22.59 -119.30 18.87
CA GLU A 128 -23.17 -120.47 19.54
C GLU A 128 -22.16 -121.63 19.51
N PRO A 129 -21.90 -122.31 20.65
CA PRO A 129 -21.15 -123.56 20.65
C PRO A 129 -22.03 -124.77 20.27
N SER A 130 -23.20 -124.53 19.67
CA SER A 130 -24.23 -125.56 19.47
C SER A 130 -23.93 -126.54 18.33
N GLU A 131 -23.02 -126.23 17.40
CA GLU A 131 -22.71 -127.10 16.25
C GLU A 131 -21.45 -127.97 16.40
N GLN A 132 -20.60 -127.73 17.40
CA GLN A 132 -19.34 -128.48 17.59
C GLN A 132 -19.43 -129.64 18.59
N LEU A 133 -20.59 -129.83 19.25
CA LEU A 133 -20.83 -130.96 20.17
C LEU A 133 -21.57 -132.13 19.50
N ASP A 134 -22.03 -131.99 18.26
CA ASP A 134 -22.78 -133.04 17.56
C ASP A 134 -21.88 -134.09 16.86
N GLU A 135 -20.65 -133.72 16.50
CA GLU A 135 -19.66 -134.67 15.94
C GLU A 135 -19.19 -135.77 16.91
N PRO A 136 -18.96 -135.54 18.22
CA PRO A 136 -18.66 -136.63 19.14
C PRO A 136 -19.89 -137.44 19.58
N GLN A 137 -21.11 -136.90 19.42
CA GLN A 137 -22.34 -137.60 19.78
C GLN A 137 -22.82 -138.56 18.69
N GLY A 138 -22.48 -138.33 17.42
CA GLY A 138 -22.75 -139.23 16.30
C GLY A 138 -22.02 -140.58 16.37
N LEU A 139 -20.89 -140.68 17.08
CA LEU A 139 -20.08 -141.91 17.15
C LEU A 139 -20.49 -142.89 18.27
N LEU A 140 -21.34 -142.48 19.21
CA LEU A 140 -21.74 -143.30 20.37
C LEU A 140 -23.10 -144.00 20.22
N LYS A 141 -23.90 -143.64 19.22
CA LYS A 141 -25.15 -144.36 18.89
C LYS A 141 -24.82 -145.51 17.93
N ASN A 142 -24.46 -146.67 18.47
CA ASN A 142 -24.84 -148.02 17.99
C ASN A 142 -24.10 -149.15 18.76
N ALA A 143 -24.88 -149.93 19.51
CA ALA A 143 -24.76 -151.31 20.00
C ALA A 143 -23.40 -151.97 20.38
N THR A 144 -23.36 -152.48 21.62
CA THR A 144 -22.62 -153.65 22.14
C THR A 144 -21.39 -154.13 21.37
N SER A 145 -20.20 -153.64 21.76
CA SER A 145 -18.92 -154.22 21.32
C SER A 145 -17.85 -154.08 22.41
N THR A 146 -17.03 -155.12 22.52
CA THR A 146 -15.93 -155.38 23.45
C THR A 146 -14.98 -154.18 23.62
N GLY A 147 -14.34 -154.04 24.80
CA GLY A 147 -13.64 -152.82 25.27
C GLY A 147 -12.78 -152.05 24.24
N GLN A 148 -12.15 -152.73 23.28
CA GLN A 148 -11.31 -152.11 22.23
C GLN A 148 -12.09 -151.20 21.24
N SER A 149 -13.38 -151.46 20.97
CA SER A 149 -14.18 -150.63 20.04
C SER A 149 -14.69 -149.33 20.65
N LYS A 150 -14.81 -149.25 21.98
CA LYS A 150 -15.20 -148.02 22.68
C LYS A 150 -14.00 -147.10 22.82
N GLU A 151 -12.84 -147.67 23.13
CA GLU A 151 -11.57 -146.94 23.22
C GLU A 151 -11.16 -146.33 21.86
N ALA A 152 -11.29 -147.08 20.76
CA ALA A 152 -11.04 -146.58 19.41
C ALA A 152 -11.99 -145.44 18.96
N ARG A 153 -13.19 -145.34 19.54
CA ARG A 153 -14.16 -144.26 19.28
C ARG A 153 -14.01 -143.07 20.23
N LEU A 154 -13.51 -143.30 21.44
CA LEU A 154 -13.20 -142.24 22.40
C LEU A 154 -11.93 -141.47 22.01
N ALA A 155 -10.94 -142.11 21.39
CA ALA A 155 -9.69 -141.44 21.01
C ALA A 155 -9.89 -140.26 20.04
N PRO A 156 -10.70 -140.36 18.96
CA PRO A 156 -11.02 -139.22 18.09
C PRO A 156 -11.80 -138.12 18.80
N VAL A 157 -12.74 -138.48 19.69
CA VAL A 157 -13.50 -137.52 20.49
C VAL A 157 -12.59 -136.77 21.46
N CYS A 158 -11.68 -137.47 22.15
CA CYS A 158 -10.67 -136.88 23.02
C CYS A 158 -9.69 -136.00 22.24
N ALA A 159 -9.30 -136.39 21.02
CA ALA A 159 -8.43 -135.59 20.15
C ALA A 159 -9.13 -134.32 19.63
N GLY A 160 -10.40 -134.42 19.22
CA GLY A 160 -11.22 -133.29 18.80
C GLY A 160 -11.46 -132.29 19.94
N LEU A 161 -11.85 -132.78 21.11
CA LEU A 161 -11.98 -131.94 22.31
C LEU A 161 -10.65 -131.29 22.70
N SER A 162 -9.53 -131.99 22.53
CA SER A 162 -8.20 -131.43 22.78
C SER A 162 -7.83 -130.33 21.77
N SER A 163 -8.19 -130.50 20.49
CA SER A 163 -7.99 -129.48 19.45
C SER A 163 -8.82 -128.23 19.74
N HIS A 164 -10.11 -128.39 20.03
CA HIS A 164 -10.99 -127.24 20.37
C HIS A 164 -10.53 -126.55 21.64
N LEU A 165 -10.09 -127.29 22.66
CA LEU A 165 -9.51 -126.71 23.86
C LEU A 165 -8.24 -125.91 23.55
N GLN A 166 -7.41 -126.40 22.63
CA GLN A 166 -6.20 -125.71 22.20
C GLN A 166 -6.52 -124.44 21.39
N GLU A 167 -7.52 -124.48 20.51
CA GLU A 167 -8.03 -123.32 19.79
C GLU A 167 -8.57 -122.26 20.76
N TYR A 168 -9.42 -122.63 21.71
CA TYR A 168 -9.93 -121.70 22.73
C TYR A 168 -8.81 -121.10 23.59
N LYS A 169 -7.74 -121.86 23.86
CA LYS A 169 -6.56 -121.31 24.55
C LYS A 169 -5.83 -120.28 23.69
N SER A 170 -5.66 -120.54 22.40
CA SER A 170 -5.03 -119.56 21.49
C SER A 170 -5.90 -118.31 21.27
N GLU A 171 -7.23 -118.48 21.17
CA GLU A 171 -8.17 -117.36 21.04
C GLU A 171 -8.20 -116.52 22.31
N ASN A 172 -8.28 -117.14 23.50
CA ASN A 172 -8.18 -116.40 24.76
C ASN A 172 -6.85 -115.66 24.88
N ALA A 173 -5.74 -116.24 24.44
CA ALA A 173 -4.45 -115.54 24.41
C ALA A 173 -4.47 -114.31 23.48
N GLN A 174 -5.07 -114.44 22.29
CA GLN A 174 -5.24 -113.30 21.36
C GLN A 174 -6.17 -112.21 21.93
N LEU A 175 -7.25 -112.60 22.62
CA LEU A 175 -8.17 -111.66 23.26
C LEU A 175 -7.49 -110.94 24.44
N GLU A 176 -6.67 -111.63 25.22
CA GLU A 176 -5.85 -111.01 26.27
C GLU A 176 -4.84 -110.01 25.69
N GLU A 177 -4.19 -110.34 24.58
CA GLU A 177 -3.28 -109.43 23.86
C GLU A 177 -4.02 -108.19 23.34
N LEU A 178 -5.18 -108.35 22.68
CA LEU A 178 -6.02 -107.23 22.23
C LEU A 178 -6.50 -106.36 23.38
N LEU A 179 -6.89 -106.96 24.51
CA LEU A 179 -7.30 -106.24 25.71
C LEU A 179 -6.14 -105.42 26.31
N VAL A 180 -4.91 -105.96 26.29
CA VAL A 180 -3.71 -105.23 26.72
C VAL A 180 -3.43 -104.06 25.76
N ALA A 181 -3.47 -104.29 24.45
CA ALA A 181 -3.26 -103.26 23.44
C ALA A 181 -4.26 -102.10 23.55
N GLU A 182 -5.55 -102.39 23.74
CA GLU A 182 -6.59 -101.36 23.95
C GLU A 182 -6.39 -100.57 25.26
N ARG A 183 -5.93 -101.23 26.32
CA ARG A 183 -5.60 -100.54 27.59
C ARG A 183 -4.40 -99.62 27.42
N GLU A 184 -3.37 -100.04 26.69
CA GLU A 184 -2.21 -99.19 26.39
C GLU A 184 -2.60 -98.01 25.50
N LEU A 185 -3.45 -98.24 24.50
CA LEU A 185 -3.99 -97.19 23.65
C LEU A 185 -4.82 -96.18 24.47
N SER A 186 -5.71 -96.65 25.35
CA SER A 186 -6.49 -95.81 26.26
C SER A 186 -5.60 -94.95 27.15
N LYS A 187 -4.55 -95.53 27.73
CA LYS A 187 -3.54 -94.78 28.51
C LYS A 187 -2.84 -93.71 27.66
N SER A 188 -2.53 -94.01 26.40
CA SER A 188 -1.91 -93.04 25.48
C SER A 188 -2.85 -91.87 25.15
N TYR A 189 -4.14 -92.14 24.93
CA TYR A 189 -5.15 -91.10 24.68
C TYR A 189 -5.37 -90.22 25.91
N GLU A 190 -5.45 -90.80 27.11
CA GLU A 190 -5.53 -90.03 28.36
C GLU A 190 -4.31 -89.12 28.54
N ALA A 191 -3.10 -89.61 28.26
CA ALA A 191 -1.89 -88.79 28.31
C ALA A 191 -1.95 -87.63 27.31
N ARG A 192 -2.40 -87.89 26.07
CA ARG A 192 -2.56 -86.85 25.04
C ARG A 192 -3.61 -85.82 25.40
N ILE A 193 -4.73 -86.21 26.00
CA ILE A 193 -5.78 -85.29 26.48
C ILE A 193 -5.21 -84.39 27.59
N LYS A 194 -4.45 -84.96 28.53
CA LYS A 194 -3.82 -84.19 29.62
C LYS A 194 -2.81 -83.16 29.08
N GLU A 195 -1.99 -83.54 28.09
CA GLU A 195 -1.05 -82.60 27.49
C GLU A 195 -1.80 -81.48 26.72
N LEU A 196 -2.82 -81.82 25.92
CA LEU A 196 -3.63 -80.80 25.23
C LEU A 196 -4.34 -79.86 26.21
N GLN A 197 -4.83 -80.35 27.35
CA GLN A 197 -5.43 -79.49 28.39
C GLN A 197 -4.40 -78.52 28.99
N LYS A 198 -3.19 -78.99 29.23
CA LYS A 198 -2.07 -78.18 29.72
C LYS A 198 -1.68 -77.12 28.70
N ASP A 199 -1.50 -77.50 27.43
CA ASP A 199 -1.18 -76.58 26.33
C ASP A 199 -2.26 -75.53 26.14
N LEU A 200 -3.54 -75.92 26.21
CA LEU A 200 -4.67 -74.99 26.11
C LEU A 200 -4.66 -73.99 27.28
N SER A 201 -4.35 -74.44 28.50
CA SER A 201 -4.24 -73.55 29.67
C SER A 201 -3.05 -72.57 29.54
N ALA A 202 -1.93 -73.01 28.96
CA ALA A 202 -0.77 -72.18 28.70
C ALA A 202 -1.08 -71.15 27.60
N ALA A 203 -1.70 -71.59 26.50
CA ALA A 203 -2.12 -70.72 25.40
C ALA A 203 -3.11 -69.64 25.88
N LYS A 204 -4.09 -69.99 26.74
CA LYS A 204 -5.02 -69.01 27.34
C LYS A 204 -4.31 -67.95 28.17
N LYS A 205 -3.30 -68.33 28.94
CA LYS A 205 -2.52 -67.37 29.74
C LYS A 205 -1.74 -66.42 28.84
N GLU A 206 -1.08 -66.94 27.81
CA GLU A 206 -0.35 -66.10 26.85
C GLU A 206 -1.29 -65.16 26.07
N VAL A 207 -2.48 -65.62 25.68
CA VAL A 207 -3.51 -64.75 25.07
C VAL A 207 -3.90 -63.63 26.02
N SER A 208 -4.23 -63.94 27.28
CA SER A 208 -4.62 -62.90 28.26
C SER A 208 -3.51 -61.87 28.51
N LYS A 209 -2.25 -62.30 28.47
CA LYS A 209 -1.07 -61.43 28.63
C LYS A 209 -0.83 -60.56 27.40
N ALA A 210 -1.02 -61.11 26.21
CA ALA A 210 -0.93 -60.34 24.97
C ALA A 210 -2.07 -59.30 24.87
N GLU A 211 -3.29 -59.68 25.27
CA GLU A 211 -4.45 -58.79 25.33
C GLU A 211 -4.21 -57.63 26.31
N SER A 212 -3.70 -57.90 27.52
CA SER A 212 -3.41 -56.83 28.49
C SER A 212 -2.29 -55.90 28.00
N SER A 213 -1.22 -56.45 27.43
CA SER A 213 -0.12 -55.66 26.85
C SER A 213 -0.59 -54.78 25.69
N MET A 214 -1.47 -55.29 24.83
CA MET A 214 -2.04 -54.51 23.73
C MET A 214 -2.98 -53.41 24.25
N ALA A 215 -3.80 -53.71 25.26
CA ALA A 215 -4.68 -52.72 25.89
C ALA A 215 -3.89 -51.56 26.54
N GLU A 216 -2.80 -51.87 27.24
CA GLU A 216 -1.90 -50.86 27.82
C GLU A 216 -1.23 -50.00 26.74
N ALA A 217 -0.75 -50.62 25.65
CA ALA A 217 -0.15 -49.89 24.53
C ALA A 217 -1.15 -48.96 23.83
N LEU A 218 -2.40 -49.41 23.64
CA LEU A 218 -3.48 -48.59 23.09
C LEU A 218 -3.82 -47.42 24.03
N ALA A 219 -3.91 -47.66 25.33
CA ALA A 219 -4.16 -46.60 26.31
C ALA A 219 -3.03 -45.55 26.31
N ALA A 220 -1.76 -45.98 26.25
CA ALA A 220 -0.62 -45.07 26.16
C ALA A 220 -0.64 -44.25 24.86
N LYS A 221 -0.97 -44.86 23.72
CA LYS A 221 -1.09 -44.16 22.44
C LYS A 221 -2.25 -43.17 22.41
N ASN A 222 -3.39 -43.50 23.02
CA ASN A 222 -4.51 -42.58 23.15
C ASN A 222 -4.14 -41.36 24.01
N ALA A 223 -3.41 -41.55 25.11
CA ALA A 223 -2.91 -40.44 25.93
C ALA A 223 -1.92 -39.54 25.15
N GLU A 224 -1.05 -40.12 24.33
CA GLU A 224 -0.15 -39.37 23.44
C GLU A 224 -0.94 -38.53 22.41
N ILE A 225 -1.99 -39.11 21.81
CA ILE A 225 -2.88 -38.40 20.89
C ILE A 225 -3.56 -37.21 21.60
N GLU A 226 -4.09 -37.38 22.81
CA GLU A 226 -4.72 -36.30 23.58
C GLU A 226 -3.75 -35.15 23.88
N VAL A 227 -2.50 -35.46 24.24
CA VAL A 227 -1.45 -34.45 24.46
C VAL A 227 -1.12 -33.72 23.17
N LEU A 228 -0.98 -34.44 22.05
CA LEU A 228 -0.71 -33.83 20.75
C LEU A 228 -1.86 -32.94 20.29
N VAL A 229 -3.12 -33.38 20.45
CA VAL A 229 -4.31 -32.58 20.14
C VAL A 229 -4.30 -31.28 20.95
N SER A 230 -4.10 -31.38 22.27
CA SER A 230 -4.05 -30.21 23.16
C SER A 230 -2.93 -29.23 22.76
N SER A 231 -1.76 -29.74 22.39
CA SER A 231 -0.64 -28.94 21.88
C SER A 231 -0.96 -28.26 20.55
N THR A 232 -1.56 -28.98 19.61
CA THR A 232 -1.97 -28.40 18.31
C THR A 232 -3.01 -27.31 18.46
N ASP A 233 -3.96 -27.45 19.39
CA ASP A 233 -4.96 -26.42 19.67
C ASP A 233 -4.35 -25.18 20.33
N ALA A 234 -3.37 -25.36 21.21
CA ALA A 234 -2.60 -24.25 21.77
C ALA A 234 -1.83 -23.49 20.67
N LEU A 235 -1.17 -24.21 19.76
CA LEU A 235 -0.47 -23.62 18.62
C LEU A 235 -1.43 -22.91 17.64
N LYS A 236 -2.60 -23.48 17.35
CA LYS A 236 -3.63 -22.81 16.52
C LYS A 236 -4.09 -21.50 17.15
N LYS A 237 -4.33 -21.47 18.46
CA LYS A 237 -4.68 -20.24 19.19
C LYS A 237 -3.55 -19.21 19.11
N GLN A 238 -2.30 -19.64 19.28
CA GLN A 238 -1.13 -18.76 19.14
C GLN A 238 -0.98 -18.21 17.72
N ALA A 239 -1.17 -19.04 16.70
CA ALA A 239 -1.13 -18.64 15.30
C ALA A 239 -2.19 -17.57 15.03
N ALA A 240 -3.46 -17.82 15.41
CA ALA A 240 -4.54 -16.85 15.25
C ALA A 240 -4.27 -15.50 15.97
N LEU A 241 -3.69 -15.54 17.17
CA LEU A 241 -3.28 -14.31 17.88
C LEU A 241 -2.17 -13.56 17.13
N SER A 242 -1.17 -14.27 16.60
CA SER A 242 -0.09 -13.64 15.85
C SER A 242 -0.55 -13.05 14.51
N GLU A 243 -1.48 -13.72 13.82
CA GLU A 243 -2.12 -13.22 12.60
C GLU A 243 -2.94 -11.96 12.87
N GLY A 244 -3.71 -11.92 13.98
CA GLY A 244 -4.44 -10.72 14.41
C GLY A 244 -3.50 -9.54 14.70
N ASN A 245 -2.36 -9.79 15.36
CA ASN A 245 -1.36 -8.76 15.61
C ASN A 245 -0.75 -8.23 14.30
N LEU A 246 -0.42 -9.11 13.36
CA LEU A 246 0.09 -8.70 12.03
C LEU A 246 -0.93 -7.86 11.26
N ALA A 247 -2.20 -8.27 11.26
CA ALA A 247 -3.28 -7.50 10.63
C ALA A 247 -3.42 -6.09 11.25
N SER A 248 -3.32 -5.98 12.58
CA SER A 248 -3.36 -4.68 13.28
C SER A 248 -2.14 -3.79 12.94
N LEU A 249 -0.94 -4.38 12.83
CA LEU A 249 0.27 -3.67 12.44
C LEU A 249 0.18 -3.18 10.99
N GLN A 250 -0.36 -4.00 10.10
CA GLN A 250 -0.58 -3.62 8.70
C GLN A 250 -1.55 -2.44 8.61
N ALA A 251 -2.67 -2.47 9.33
CA ALA A 251 -3.61 -1.36 9.37
C ALA A 251 -2.99 -0.07 9.92
N ASN A 252 -2.15 -0.18 10.96
CA ASN A 252 -1.42 0.96 11.52
C ASN A 252 -0.40 1.55 10.54
N MET A 253 0.35 0.68 9.84
CA MET A 253 1.31 1.11 8.79
C MET A 253 0.59 1.88 7.69
N GLU A 254 -0.51 1.34 7.17
CA GLU A 254 -1.30 2.02 6.13
C GLU A 254 -1.87 3.36 6.60
N SER A 255 -2.36 3.43 7.84
CA SER A 255 -2.82 4.68 8.45
C SER A 255 -1.70 5.72 8.57
N LEU A 256 -0.50 5.30 8.97
CA LEU A 256 0.67 6.17 9.08
C LEU A 256 1.11 6.66 7.70
N MET A 257 1.13 5.79 6.69
CA MET A 257 1.43 6.15 5.30
C MET A 257 0.45 7.20 4.77
N ARG A 258 -0.86 6.97 4.91
CA ARG A 258 -1.89 7.94 4.49
C ARG A 258 -1.77 9.28 5.23
N ASN A 259 -1.52 9.25 6.54
CA ASN A 259 -1.31 10.48 7.32
C ASN A 259 -0.07 11.25 6.85
N ARG A 260 1.03 10.54 6.62
CA ARG A 260 2.27 11.14 6.10
C ARG A 260 2.03 11.82 4.76
N GLU A 261 1.41 11.13 3.80
CA GLU A 261 1.06 11.69 2.48
C GLU A 261 0.18 12.94 2.59
N LEU A 262 -0.81 12.92 3.47
CA LEU A 262 -1.66 14.09 3.73
C LEU A 262 -0.87 15.26 4.33
N THR A 263 0.03 15.00 5.28
CA THR A 263 0.86 16.04 5.88
C THR A 263 1.87 16.62 4.89
N GLU A 264 2.50 15.78 4.06
CA GLU A 264 3.42 16.22 3.01
C GLU A 264 2.69 17.06 1.97
N THR A 265 1.49 16.63 1.54
CA THR A 265 0.66 17.39 0.58
C THR A 265 0.26 18.76 1.15
N ARG A 266 -0.18 18.80 2.41
CA ARG A 266 -0.54 20.07 3.08
C ARG A 266 0.67 20.99 3.22
N MET A 267 1.83 20.46 3.61
CA MET A 267 3.05 21.23 3.75
C MET A 267 3.54 21.76 2.39
N MET A 268 3.54 20.93 1.34
CA MET A 268 3.90 21.37 -0.01
C MET A 268 2.95 22.45 -0.52
N GLN A 269 1.65 22.34 -0.27
CA GLN A 269 0.68 23.35 -0.67
C GLN A 269 0.91 24.67 0.06
N ALA A 270 1.11 24.63 1.39
CA ALA A 270 1.40 25.83 2.18
C ALA A 270 2.69 26.52 1.70
N LEU A 271 3.75 25.76 1.42
CA LEU A 271 5.00 26.32 0.90
C LEU A 271 4.85 26.94 -0.50
N ARG A 272 4.01 26.36 -1.37
CA ARG A 272 3.71 26.96 -2.68
C ARG A 272 2.96 28.27 -2.54
N GLU A 273 1.93 28.32 -1.69
CA GLU A 273 1.15 29.53 -1.42
C GLU A 273 2.02 30.63 -0.79
N GLU A 274 2.92 30.29 0.14
CA GLU A 274 3.86 31.25 0.72
C GLU A 274 4.87 31.78 -0.31
N LEU A 275 5.35 30.91 -1.21
CA LEU A 275 6.25 31.31 -2.30
C LEU A 275 5.56 32.23 -3.29
N ASP A 276 4.34 31.91 -3.71
CA ASP A 276 3.53 32.75 -4.61
C ASP A 276 3.23 34.10 -3.95
N ALA A 277 2.85 34.12 -2.68
CA ALA A 277 2.60 35.35 -1.93
C ALA A 277 3.88 36.20 -1.76
N ALA A 278 5.02 35.57 -1.50
CA ALA A 278 6.31 36.27 -1.40
C ALA A 278 6.77 36.82 -2.75
N GLY A 279 6.59 36.06 -3.83
CA GLY A 279 6.83 36.49 -5.20
C GLY A 279 6.00 37.72 -5.57
N GLY A 280 4.69 37.67 -5.32
CA GLY A 280 3.80 38.80 -5.54
C GLY A 280 4.22 40.06 -4.79
N ARG A 281 4.58 39.96 -3.50
CA ARG A 281 5.08 41.10 -2.72
C ARG A 281 6.37 41.69 -3.30
N ALA A 282 7.30 40.86 -3.75
CA ALA A 282 8.56 41.31 -4.34
C ALA A 282 8.32 42.02 -5.69
N GLU A 283 7.40 41.50 -6.51
CA GLU A 283 7.00 42.12 -7.78
C GLU A 283 6.32 43.48 -7.56
N GLU A 284 5.42 43.57 -6.57
CA GLU A 284 4.77 44.83 -6.17
C GLU A 284 5.79 45.87 -5.68
N GLU A 285 6.76 45.45 -4.86
CA GLU A 285 7.84 46.33 -4.41
C GLU A 285 8.71 46.83 -5.58
N CYS A 286 9.08 45.93 -6.50
CA CYS A 286 9.83 46.30 -7.70
C CYS A 286 9.03 47.27 -8.59
N ALA A 287 7.73 47.04 -8.78
CA ALA A 287 6.84 47.92 -9.52
C ALA A 287 6.75 49.31 -8.85
N ALA A 288 6.59 49.36 -7.53
CA ALA A 288 6.53 50.60 -6.75
C ALA A 288 7.87 51.37 -6.79
N HIS A 289 9.00 50.67 -6.68
CA HIS A 289 10.33 51.25 -6.80
C HIS A 289 10.56 51.82 -8.20
N ASN A 290 10.22 51.06 -9.25
CA ASN A 290 10.33 51.53 -10.64
C ASN A 290 9.42 52.74 -10.92
N ALA A 291 8.19 52.74 -10.41
CA ALA A 291 7.29 53.89 -10.49
C ALA A 291 7.86 55.12 -9.78
N THR A 292 8.43 54.94 -8.58
CA THR A 292 9.09 56.01 -7.82
C THR A 292 10.30 56.56 -8.57
N LYS A 293 11.15 55.68 -9.11
CA LYS A 293 12.30 56.05 -9.93
C LYS A 293 11.87 56.86 -11.16
N LYS A 294 10.86 56.39 -11.89
CA LYS A 294 10.29 57.10 -13.05
C LYS A 294 9.76 58.48 -12.66
N ALA A 295 8.99 58.58 -11.58
CA ALA A 295 8.47 59.85 -11.09
C ALA A 295 9.58 60.81 -10.60
N SER A 296 10.71 60.29 -10.11
CA SER A 296 11.89 61.11 -9.78
C SER A 296 12.56 61.67 -11.03
N MET A 297 12.77 60.82 -12.04
CA MET A 297 13.35 61.23 -13.33
C MET A 297 12.49 62.26 -14.04
N GLU A 298 11.16 62.08 -14.06
CA GLU A 298 10.22 63.06 -14.64
C GLU A 298 10.30 64.42 -13.93
N ARG A 299 10.44 64.44 -12.60
CA ARG A 299 10.64 65.69 -11.84
C ARG A 299 11.98 66.34 -12.15
N GLU A 300 13.04 65.57 -12.32
CA GLU A 300 14.36 66.08 -12.71
C GLU A 300 14.29 66.77 -14.08
N VAL A 301 13.70 66.11 -15.07
CA VAL A 301 13.48 66.69 -16.42
C VAL A 301 12.61 67.96 -16.35
N GLU A 302 11.54 67.98 -15.56
CA GLU A 302 10.74 69.20 -15.35
C GLU A 302 11.57 70.35 -14.75
N LEU A 303 12.43 70.06 -13.78
CA LEU A 303 13.27 71.07 -13.15
C LEU A 303 14.34 71.60 -14.11
N GLU A 304 14.96 70.74 -14.91
CA GLU A 304 15.88 71.13 -15.99
C GLU A 304 15.17 72.02 -17.01
N HIS A 305 13.97 71.65 -17.43
CA HIS A 305 13.17 72.45 -18.36
C HIS A 305 12.84 73.83 -17.78
N ARG A 306 12.34 73.90 -16.53
CA ARG A 306 12.08 75.19 -15.85
C ARG A 306 13.34 76.04 -15.70
N ALA A 307 14.49 75.42 -15.42
CA ALA A 307 15.76 76.13 -15.31
C ALA A 307 16.20 76.70 -16.68
N LEU A 308 16.03 75.93 -17.76
CA LEU A 308 16.26 76.40 -19.12
C LEU A 308 15.31 77.56 -19.48
N GLU A 309 14.02 77.43 -19.21
CA GLU A 309 13.05 78.51 -19.42
C GLU A 309 13.43 79.78 -18.66
N ALA A 310 13.78 79.67 -17.37
CA ALA A 310 14.24 80.79 -16.55
C ALA A 310 15.54 81.41 -17.10
N SER A 311 16.50 80.59 -17.53
CA SER A 311 17.75 81.05 -18.15
C SER A 311 17.48 81.79 -19.47
N THR A 312 16.60 81.28 -20.32
CA THR A 312 16.21 81.98 -21.56
C THR A 312 15.48 83.30 -21.28
N ALA A 313 14.65 83.36 -20.23
CA ALA A 313 13.97 84.58 -19.80
C ALA A 313 14.97 85.62 -19.28
N LEU A 314 15.93 85.21 -18.45
CA LEU A 314 17.01 86.08 -17.98
C LEU A 314 17.86 86.59 -19.13
N ALA A 315 18.19 85.75 -20.12
CA ALA A 315 18.91 86.19 -21.32
C ALA A 315 18.11 87.23 -22.13
N ARG A 316 16.77 87.11 -22.21
CA ARG A 316 15.91 88.15 -22.81
C ARG A 316 15.98 89.45 -22.02
N VAL A 317 15.84 89.40 -20.69
CA VAL A 317 15.94 90.58 -19.83
C VAL A 317 17.32 91.23 -19.95
N GLN A 318 18.41 90.46 -19.93
CA GLN A 318 19.77 90.97 -20.09
C GLN A 318 19.93 91.73 -21.40
N ARG A 319 19.46 91.19 -22.53
CA ARG A 319 19.48 91.91 -23.81
C ARG A 319 18.72 93.24 -23.74
N THR A 320 17.54 93.27 -23.12
CA THR A 320 16.78 94.53 -22.97
C THR A 320 17.48 95.53 -22.05
N VAL A 321 18.21 95.08 -21.04
CA VAL A 321 19.03 95.93 -20.18
C VAL A 321 20.20 96.49 -20.98
N ASP A 322 20.94 95.66 -21.72
CA ASP A 322 22.07 96.07 -22.55
C ASP A 322 21.65 97.07 -23.64
N GLU A 323 20.48 96.87 -24.27
CA GLU A 323 19.91 97.83 -25.21
C GLU A 323 19.56 99.18 -24.55
N ARG A 324 19.02 99.15 -23.31
CA ARG A 324 18.69 100.36 -22.56
C ARG A 324 19.93 101.09 -22.06
N THR A 325 20.96 100.38 -21.62
CA THR A 325 22.23 100.98 -21.19
C THR A 325 22.96 101.62 -22.37
N ALA A 326 22.96 100.98 -23.55
CA ALA A 326 23.48 101.58 -24.78
C ALA A 326 22.71 102.85 -25.18
N LYS A 327 21.38 102.86 -25.08
CA LYS A 327 20.57 104.08 -25.32
C LYS A 327 20.85 105.16 -24.28
N ALA A 328 21.02 104.78 -23.01
CA ALA A 328 21.33 105.72 -21.94
C ALA A 328 22.69 106.39 -22.17
N SER A 329 23.73 105.64 -22.54
CA SER A 329 25.04 106.21 -22.86
C SER A 329 25.01 107.11 -24.10
N GLU A 330 24.22 106.77 -25.13
CA GLU A 330 23.99 107.64 -26.29
C GLU A 330 23.32 108.97 -25.90
N LEU A 331 22.31 108.91 -25.03
CA LEU A 331 21.65 110.11 -24.50
C LEU A 331 22.58 110.93 -23.61
N GLU A 332 23.38 110.30 -22.75
CA GLU A 332 24.40 110.97 -21.93
C GLU A 332 25.42 111.71 -22.82
N GLN A 333 25.89 111.09 -23.91
CA GLN A 333 26.78 111.75 -24.88
C GLN A 333 26.10 112.94 -25.56
N LYS A 334 24.84 112.80 -25.99
CA LYS A 334 24.05 113.90 -26.58
C LYS A 334 23.88 115.06 -25.61
N VAL A 335 23.59 114.78 -24.33
CA VAL A 335 23.49 115.80 -23.28
C VAL A 335 24.84 116.48 -23.07
N ALA A 336 25.95 115.74 -23.06
CA ALA A 336 27.29 116.34 -22.95
C ALA A 336 27.60 117.29 -24.12
N LEU A 337 27.28 116.90 -25.36
CA LEU A 337 27.43 117.76 -26.54
C LEU A 337 26.57 119.02 -26.45
N LEU A 338 25.27 118.88 -26.12
CA LEU A 338 24.37 120.02 -25.95
C LEU A 338 24.81 120.95 -24.82
N LYS A 339 25.37 120.43 -23.73
CA LYS A 339 25.94 121.25 -22.64
C LYS A 339 27.12 122.09 -23.12
N VAL A 340 28.01 121.51 -23.95
CA VAL A 340 29.11 122.26 -24.57
C VAL A 340 28.57 123.33 -25.51
N GLU A 341 27.62 122.98 -26.39
CA GLU A 341 26.98 123.95 -27.30
C GLU A 341 26.29 125.09 -26.54
N CYS A 342 25.54 124.80 -25.47
CA CYS A 342 24.93 125.83 -24.64
C CYS A 342 25.98 126.73 -23.98
N ALA A 343 27.10 126.17 -23.52
CA ALA A 343 28.21 126.96 -22.99
C ALA A 343 28.84 127.85 -24.07
N THR A 344 29.04 127.34 -25.28
CA THR A 344 29.55 128.11 -26.43
C THR A 344 28.59 129.24 -26.82
N LEU A 345 27.30 128.96 -26.98
CA LEU A 345 26.29 129.98 -27.30
C LEU A 345 26.17 131.04 -26.20
N ASN A 346 26.25 130.66 -24.92
CA ASN A 346 26.28 131.60 -23.82
C ASN A 346 27.53 132.49 -23.86
N GLN A 347 28.69 131.93 -24.21
CA GLN A 347 29.91 132.71 -24.40
C GLN A 347 29.79 133.69 -25.57
N GLU A 348 29.26 133.24 -26.70
CA GLU A 348 29.00 134.10 -27.86
C GLU A 348 28.02 135.22 -27.52
N LEU A 349 26.96 134.93 -26.75
CA LEU A 349 26.01 135.93 -26.27
C LEU A 349 26.71 136.96 -25.37
N GLN A 350 27.54 136.52 -24.41
CA GLN A 350 28.32 137.41 -23.56
C GLN A 350 29.29 138.27 -24.38
N ASP A 351 29.92 137.72 -25.41
CA ASP A 351 30.82 138.46 -26.30
C ASP A 351 30.06 139.46 -27.18
N MET A 352 28.85 139.13 -27.64
CA MET A 352 27.94 140.05 -28.32
C MET A 352 27.46 141.16 -27.38
N GLU A 353 27.06 140.84 -26.16
CA GLU A 353 26.70 141.83 -25.12
C GLU A 353 27.89 142.74 -24.77
N ALA A 354 29.11 142.18 -24.67
CA ALA A 354 30.33 142.96 -24.45
C ALA A 354 30.71 143.82 -25.66
N ARG A 355 30.41 143.39 -26.89
CA ARG A 355 30.54 144.20 -28.11
C ARG A 355 29.51 145.34 -28.13
N ALA A 356 28.25 145.05 -27.82
CA ALA A 356 27.19 146.06 -27.70
C ALA A 356 27.52 147.10 -26.61
N ARG A 357 28.04 146.66 -25.46
CA ARG A 357 28.51 147.57 -24.38
C ARG A 357 29.76 148.38 -24.77
N ARG A 358 30.61 147.89 -25.68
CA ARG A 358 31.76 148.63 -26.23
C ARG A 358 31.37 149.65 -27.32
N GLY A 359 30.27 149.40 -28.06
CA GLY A 359 29.68 150.37 -29.00
C GLY A 359 29.06 151.59 -28.31
N GLN A 360 28.56 151.46 -27.07
CA GLN A 360 27.98 152.56 -26.29
C GLN A 360 28.93 153.71 -25.92
N LYS A 361 30.23 153.63 -26.25
CA LYS A 361 31.22 154.72 -26.04
C LYS A 361 31.82 155.19 -27.36
N LYS A 362 31.02 155.78 -28.27
CA LYS A 362 31.37 156.92 -29.14
C LYS A 362 30.20 157.31 -30.08
N SER A 363 29.84 158.59 -30.00
CA SER A 363 29.03 159.46 -30.89
C SER A 363 28.18 158.90 -32.04
N SER A 364 26.86 159.11 -31.92
CA SER A 364 25.93 159.69 -32.91
C SER A 364 25.90 159.14 -34.35
N GLU A 365 25.26 157.97 -34.56
CA GLU A 365 24.40 157.61 -35.72
C GLU A 365 23.97 156.12 -35.62
N GLU A 366 23.32 155.69 -34.53
CA GLU A 366 23.08 154.25 -34.29
C GLU A 366 21.71 153.89 -33.66
N GLU A 367 20.63 154.65 -33.88
CA GLU A 367 19.31 154.22 -33.38
C GLU A 367 18.70 153.07 -34.21
N ASN A 368 19.04 152.96 -35.51
CA ASN A 368 18.57 151.85 -36.37
C ASN A 368 19.42 150.56 -36.23
N GLN A 369 20.72 150.66 -35.91
CA GLN A 369 21.56 149.48 -35.66
C GLN A 369 21.31 148.87 -34.27
N VAL A 370 20.96 149.70 -33.26
CA VAL A 370 20.61 149.20 -31.92
C VAL A 370 19.32 148.40 -31.93
N LEU A 371 18.31 148.80 -32.71
CA LEU A 371 17.05 148.04 -32.81
C LEU A 371 17.24 146.68 -33.51
N GLN A 372 18.10 146.64 -34.54
CA GLN A 372 18.42 145.41 -35.27
C GLN A 372 19.29 144.45 -34.42
N ALA A 373 20.28 144.98 -33.70
CA ALA A 373 21.07 144.20 -32.75
C ALA A 373 20.22 143.70 -31.57
N TRP A 374 19.25 144.48 -31.09
CA TRP A 374 18.33 144.07 -30.03
C TRP A 374 17.36 142.98 -30.50
N GLN A 375 16.84 143.07 -31.74
CA GLN A 375 16.06 141.98 -32.35
C GLN A 375 16.87 140.69 -32.52
N GLU A 376 18.15 140.78 -32.86
CA GLU A 376 19.04 139.62 -32.95
C GLU A 376 19.33 139.00 -31.58
N VAL A 377 19.58 139.82 -30.55
CA VAL A 377 19.71 139.37 -29.17
C VAL A 377 18.43 138.70 -28.67
N GLU A 378 17.26 139.24 -29.00
CA GLU A 378 16.00 138.65 -28.55
C GLU A 378 15.66 137.35 -29.31
N ARG A 379 16.06 137.25 -30.60
CA ARG A 379 16.02 135.97 -31.34
C ARG A 379 16.98 134.94 -30.75
N ALA A 380 18.18 135.35 -30.33
CA ALA A 380 19.14 134.48 -29.65
C ALA A 380 18.61 134.00 -28.29
N ARG A 381 17.97 134.88 -27.51
CA ARG A 381 17.29 134.51 -26.25
C ARG A 381 16.14 133.55 -26.45
N GLN A 382 15.38 133.71 -27.54
CA GLN A 382 14.33 132.76 -27.90
C GLN A 382 14.95 131.38 -28.22
N GLY A 383 16.02 131.33 -29.01
CA GLY A 383 16.76 130.10 -29.28
C GLY A 383 17.36 129.45 -28.01
N GLN A 384 17.88 130.26 -27.10
CA GLN A 384 18.37 129.81 -25.79
C GLN A 384 17.25 129.19 -24.95
N ARG A 385 16.10 129.86 -24.82
CA ARG A 385 14.95 129.32 -24.08
C ARG A 385 14.43 128.02 -24.69
N GLU A 386 14.47 127.89 -26.02
CA GLU A 386 14.11 126.65 -26.71
C GLU A 386 15.12 125.52 -26.46
N ALA A 387 16.43 125.81 -26.42
CA ALA A 387 17.46 124.85 -26.07
C ALA A 387 17.35 124.40 -24.60
N GLU A 388 17.12 125.34 -23.67
CA GLU A 388 16.88 125.05 -22.25
C GLU A 388 15.60 124.22 -22.05
N SER A 389 14.53 124.50 -22.80
CA SER A 389 13.30 123.70 -22.78
C SER A 389 13.53 122.26 -23.27
N LYS A 390 14.35 122.07 -24.32
CA LYS A 390 14.75 120.73 -24.80
C LYS A 390 15.62 120.00 -23.77
N LEU A 391 16.55 120.69 -23.12
CA LEU A 391 17.34 120.12 -22.02
C LEU A 391 16.44 119.67 -20.86
N ALA A 392 15.52 120.52 -20.42
CA ALA A 392 14.57 120.16 -19.36
C ALA A 392 13.70 118.95 -19.75
N SER A 393 13.28 118.85 -21.01
CA SER A 393 12.53 117.69 -21.51
C SER A 393 13.37 116.40 -21.52
N LEU A 394 14.64 116.47 -21.89
CA LEU A 394 15.54 115.31 -21.88
C LEU A 394 15.92 114.88 -20.46
N GLU A 395 16.18 115.83 -19.57
CA GLU A 395 16.43 115.55 -18.15
C GLU A 395 15.20 114.89 -17.49
N ALA A 396 13.99 115.34 -17.82
CA ALA A 396 12.75 114.68 -17.38
C ALA A 396 12.64 113.25 -17.92
N GLY A 397 13.01 113.01 -19.19
CA GLY A 397 13.06 111.68 -19.79
C GLY A 397 14.05 110.74 -19.09
N MET A 398 15.25 111.25 -18.76
CA MET A 398 16.27 110.49 -18.04
C MET A 398 15.82 110.17 -16.60
N GLN A 399 15.19 111.12 -15.92
CA GLN A 399 14.66 110.90 -14.58
C GLN A 399 13.54 109.86 -14.59
N LYS A 400 12.67 109.89 -15.60
CA LYS A 400 11.64 108.85 -15.80
C LYS A 400 12.27 107.47 -15.96
N LEU A 401 13.28 107.31 -16.82
CA LEU A 401 14.00 106.05 -17.00
C LEU A 401 14.66 105.57 -15.70
N ARG A 402 15.22 106.47 -14.89
CA ARG A 402 15.80 106.13 -13.59
C ARG A 402 14.77 105.59 -12.62
N VAL A 403 13.60 106.25 -12.52
CA VAL A 403 12.50 105.81 -11.66
C VAL A 403 11.97 104.44 -12.11
N GLU A 404 11.76 104.23 -13.41
CA GLU A 404 11.31 102.95 -13.96
C GLU A 404 12.34 101.83 -13.68
N THR A 405 13.64 102.13 -13.78
CA THR A 405 14.71 101.16 -13.46
C THR A 405 14.73 100.82 -11.96
N SER A 406 14.51 101.79 -11.08
CA SER A 406 14.39 101.55 -9.63
C SER A 406 13.14 100.73 -9.28
N ALA A 407 12.00 100.98 -9.94
CA ALA A 407 10.79 100.18 -9.74
C ALA A 407 11.01 98.71 -10.14
N MET A 408 11.61 98.47 -11.31
CA MET A 408 11.94 97.10 -11.76
C MET A 408 12.87 96.37 -10.79
N LYS A 409 13.82 97.09 -10.17
CA LYS A 409 14.72 96.52 -9.15
C LYS A 409 13.95 96.13 -7.88
N MET A 410 13.04 96.98 -7.41
CA MET A 410 12.18 96.69 -6.26
C MET A 410 11.29 95.47 -6.49
N ASP A 411 10.69 95.35 -7.68
CA ASP A 411 9.87 94.19 -8.04
C ASP A 411 10.68 92.90 -8.07
N ALA A 412 11.90 92.94 -8.60
CA ALA A 412 12.81 91.80 -8.60
C ALA A 412 13.19 91.35 -7.18
N GLU A 413 13.48 92.30 -6.29
CA GLU A 413 13.76 92.02 -4.88
C GLU A 413 12.54 91.44 -4.14
N HIS A 414 11.34 91.95 -4.43
CA HIS A 414 10.09 91.42 -3.86
C HIS A 414 9.86 89.96 -4.27
N TYR A 415 10.03 89.63 -5.56
CA TYR A 415 9.88 88.26 -6.06
C TYR A 415 10.91 87.30 -5.44
N SER A 416 12.15 87.77 -5.25
CA SER A 416 13.21 87.00 -4.58
C SER A 416 12.86 86.68 -3.12
N ARG A 417 12.32 87.65 -2.36
CA ARG A 417 11.86 87.40 -0.99
C ARG A 417 10.71 86.40 -0.93
N GLN A 418 9.74 86.51 -1.85
CA GLN A 418 8.59 85.61 -1.89
C GLN A 418 8.99 84.15 -2.19
N THR A 419 9.95 83.96 -3.09
CA THR A 419 10.48 82.62 -3.40
C THR A 419 11.26 82.03 -2.23
N GLN A 420 12.04 82.84 -1.50
CA GLN A 420 12.73 82.39 -0.29
C GLN A 420 11.76 81.93 0.81
N VAL A 421 10.71 82.71 1.10
CA VAL A 421 9.67 82.33 2.08
C VAL A 421 8.97 81.02 1.67
N SER A 422 8.73 80.82 0.38
CA SER A 422 8.10 79.60 -0.15
C SER A 422 9.01 78.37 0.01
N ARG A 423 10.33 78.54 -0.13
CA ARG A 423 11.32 77.49 0.14
C ARG A 423 11.39 77.15 1.62
N ASP A 424 11.47 78.16 2.49
CA ASP A 424 11.55 77.97 3.94
C ASP A 424 10.31 77.27 4.51
N THR A 425 9.13 77.64 4.02
CA THR A 425 7.87 76.98 4.40
C THR A 425 7.78 75.54 3.91
N SER A 426 8.31 75.24 2.71
CA SER A 426 8.39 73.88 2.18
C SER A 426 9.38 73.02 2.97
N ALA A 427 10.54 73.58 3.33
CA ALA A 427 11.53 72.93 4.18
C ALA A 427 10.96 72.62 5.58
N ALA A 428 10.24 73.57 6.18
CA ALA A 428 9.58 73.35 7.48
C ALA A 428 8.52 72.22 7.42
N ARG A 429 7.76 72.11 6.32
CA ARG A 429 6.81 71.00 6.12
C ARG A 429 7.53 69.66 5.98
N PHE A 430 8.63 69.62 5.22
CA PHE A 430 9.43 68.42 5.05
C PHE A 430 10.05 67.95 6.37
N GLN A 431 10.55 68.88 7.18
CA GLN A 431 11.11 68.57 8.50
C GLN A 431 10.05 68.04 9.47
N ARG A 432 8.82 68.59 9.45
CA ARG A 432 7.69 68.03 10.21
C ARG A 432 7.33 66.61 9.75
N PHE A 433 7.37 66.34 8.45
CA PHE A 433 7.10 64.99 7.92
C PHE A 433 8.15 63.97 8.38
N ILE A 434 9.44 64.35 8.39
CA ILE A 434 10.52 63.51 8.94
C ILE A 434 10.30 63.26 10.43
N CYS A 435 10.02 64.30 11.24
CA CYS A 435 9.75 64.12 12.67
C CYS A 435 8.55 63.20 12.95
N TRP A 436 7.48 63.32 12.16
CA TRP A 436 6.32 62.42 12.28
C TRP A 436 6.69 60.97 11.95
N ARG A 437 7.50 60.74 10.91
CA ARG A 437 7.95 59.41 10.50
C ARG A 437 8.89 58.76 11.50
N LEU A 438 9.74 59.54 12.20
CA LEU A 438 10.64 59.03 13.25
C LEU A 438 9.94 58.78 14.59
N SER A 439 8.74 59.35 14.81
CA SER A 439 7.97 59.16 16.04
C SER A 439 7.00 57.96 15.97
N ARG A 440 6.97 57.28 14.82
CA ARG A 440 6.22 56.04 14.57
C ARG A 440 7.21 54.89 14.51
#